data_AF-A0A9P6B2B3-F1
#
_entry.id   AF-A0A9P6B2B3-F1
#
_cell.length_a   1.000
_cell.length_b   1.000
_cell.length_c   1.000
_cell.angle_alpha   90.00
_cell.angle_beta   90.00
_cell.angle_gamma   90.00
#
_symmetry.space_group_name_H-M   'P 1'
#
loop_
_entity.id
_entity.type
_entity.pdbx_description
1 polymer ?
#
loop_
_entity_poly.entity_id
_entity_poly.type
_entity_poly.pdbx_seq_one_letter_code
_entity_poly.pdbx_strand_id
1 'polypeptide(L)' 'LWLLEPMCSTAVTKFGGTHQYKFGPALQSSTAEAFVHYVYEFSTGAIVYTDIQGM' A
#
# COMPACT_ATOMS: atom_id res chain seq x y z
N LEU A 1 9.68 21.00 -12.03
CA LEU A 1 10.40 20.39 -10.90
C LEU A 1 10.41 18.89 -11.15
N TRP A 2 11.56 18.22 -11.09
CA TRP A 2 11.64 16.76 -11.19
C TRP A 2 11.81 16.17 -9.80
N LEU A 3 11.05 15.12 -9.48
CA LEU A 3 11.24 14.31 -8.28
C LEU A 3 12.05 13.08 -8.68
N LEU A 4 13.06 12.74 -7.89
CA LEU A 4 13.98 11.64 -8.15
C LEU A 4 13.87 10.62 -7.02
N GLU A 5 13.77 9.34 -7.37
CA GLU A 5 13.82 8.21 -6.44
C GLU A 5 14.77 7.11 -6.99
N PRO A 6 15.29 6.22 -6.13
CA PRO A 6 16.10 5.10 -6.58
C PRO A 6 15.36 4.20 -7.57
N MET A 7 16.05 3.72 -8.60
CA MET A 7 15.45 2.80 -9.58
C MET A 7 15.12 1.46 -8.91
N CYS A 8 13.84 1.04 -8.99
CA CYS A 8 13.43 -0.31 -8.62
C CYS A 8 13.89 -1.31 -9.70
N SER A 9 14.68 -2.31 -9.32
CA SER A 9 15.25 -3.31 -10.24
C SER A 9 14.28 -4.46 -10.57
N THR A 10 13.12 -4.50 -9.93
CA THR A 10 12.15 -5.59 -10.01
C THR A 10 10.77 -5.09 -10.43
N ALA A 11 9.90 -6.02 -10.82
CA ALA A 11 8.52 -5.68 -11.14
C ALA A 11 7.81 -5.11 -9.91
N VAL A 12 7.19 -3.95 -10.06
CA VAL A 12 6.34 -3.34 -9.04
C VAL A 12 5.00 -4.04 -9.04
N THR A 13 4.58 -4.53 -7.88
CA THR A 13 3.28 -5.17 -7.66
C THR A 13 2.36 -4.20 -6.91
N LYS A 14 1.10 -4.13 -7.36
CA LYS A 14 0.05 -3.39 -6.67
C LYS A 14 -0.64 -4.30 -5.67
N PHE A 15 -0.51 -3.97 -4.38
CA PHE A 15 -1.09 -4.73 -3.28
C PHE A 15 -2.49 -4.24 -2.93
N GLY A 16 -2.70 -2.93 -2.96
CA GLY A 16 -3.97 -2.27 -2.66
C GLY A 16 -4.29 -1.17 -3.67
N GLY A 17 -5.55 -0.77 -3.78
CA GLY A 17 -6.03 0.26 -4.69
C GLY A 17 -6.87 1.31 -3.98
N THR A 18 -7.13 2.43 -4.66
CA THR A 18 -7.85 3.60 -4.11
C THR A 18 -9.33 3.34 -3.84
N HIS A 19 -9.93 2.33 -4.47
CA HIS A 19 -11.33 1.91 -4.29
C HIS A 19 -11.39 0.39 -4.22
N GLN A 20 -12.00 -0.17 -3.14
CA GLN A 20 -12.33 -1.58 -2.90
C GLN A 20 -11.49 -2.63 -3.66
N TYR A 21 -10.19 -2.40 -3.79
CA TYR A 21 -9.31 -3.32 -4.49
C TYR A 21 -9.00 -4.41 -3.50
N LYS A 22 -9.43 -5.63 -3.83
CA LYS A 22 -9.23 -6.77 -2.95
C LYS A 22 -7.74 -7.06 -2.91
N PHE A 23 -7.17 -7.02 -1.70
CA PHE A 23 -5.82 -7.52 -1.47
C PHE A 23 -5.75 -8.98 -1.93
N GLY A 24 -4.70 -9.32 -2.69
CA GLY A 24 -4.48 -10.68 -3.16
C GLY A 24 -4.22 -11.66 -2.00
N PRO A 25 -4.25 -12.99 -2.24
CA PRO A 25 -4.10 -14.00 -1.19
C PRO A 25 -2.67 -14.17 -0.65
N ALA A 26 -1.71 -13.39 -1.16
CA ALA A 26 -0.31 -13.48 -0.75
C ALA A 26 -0.09 -12.89 0.65
N LEU A 27 0.81 -13.48 1.43
CA LEU A 27 1.14 -13.02 2.79
C LEU A 27 1.52 -11.52 2.82
N GLN A 28 2.28 -11.06 1.82
CA GLN A 28 2.67 -9.66 1.66
C GLN A 28 1.44 -8.74 1.50
N SER A 29 0.43 -9.18 0.74
CA SER A 29 -0.83 -8.44 0.58
C SER A 29 -1.60 -8.36 1.89
N SER A 30 -1.63 -9.42 2.69
CA SER A 30 -2.27 -9.42 4.02
C SER A 30 -1.54 -8.50 5.02
N THR A 31 -0.21 -8.44 4.96
CA THR A 31 0.57 -7.48 5.77
C THR A 31 0.30 -6.03 5.34
N ALA A 32 0.23 -5.77 4.03
CA ALA A 32 -0.11 -4.44 3.51
C ALA A 32 -1.52 -4.00 3.93
N GLU A 33 -2.49 -4.91 3.89
CA GLU A 33 -3.85 -4.68 4.38
C GLU A 33 -3.87 -4.33 5.87
N ALA A 34 -3.21 -5.15 6.71
CA ALA A 34 -3.11 -4.90 8.13
C ALA A 34 -2.44 -3.55 8.46
N PHE A 35 -1.43 -3.14 7.69
CA PHE A 35 -0.80 -1.82 7.82
C PHE A 35 -1.79 -0.68 7.56
N VAL A 36 -2.60 -0.76 6.49
CA VAL A 36 -3.60 0.25 6.18
C VAL A 36 -4.63 0.37 7.31
N HIS A 37 -5.12 -0.76 7.83
CA HIS A 37 -6.01 -0.78 8.98
C HIS A 37 -5.37 -0.16 10.23
N TYR A 38 -4.12 -0.52 10.53
CA TYR A 38 -3.38 0.05 11.67
C TYR A 38 -3.27 1.57 11.59
N VAL A 39 -2.90 2.14 10.44
CA VAL A 39 -2.75 3.60 10.30
C VAL A 39 -4.10 4.32 10.48
N TYR A 40 -5.17 3.76 9.92
CA TYR A 40 -6.50 4.34 10.07
C TYR A 40 -6.89 4.42 11.55
N GLU A 41 -6.73 3.32 12.29
CA GLU A 41 -7.01 3.28 13.73
C GLU A 41 -6.08 4.21 14.52
N PHE A 42 -4.77 4.18 14.24
CA PHE A 42 -3.78 5.01 14.92
C PHE A 42 -4.04 6.51 14.73
N SER A 43 -4.47 6.90 13.53
CA SER A 43 -4.82 8.28 13.20
C SER A 43 -6.25 8.65 13.65
N THR A 44 -6.93 7.82 14.43
CA THR A 44 -8.32 8.02 14.88
C THR A 44 -9.28 8.29 13.72
N GLY A 45 -9.05 7.63 12.60
CA GLY A 45 -9.84 7.75 11.37
C GLY A 45 -9.48 8.94 10.48
N ALA A 46 -8.41 9.68 10.78
CA ALA A 46 -8.05 10.88 10.01
C ALA A 46 -7.30 10.57 8.70
N ILE A 47 -6.54 9.47 8.65
CA ILE A 47 -5.64 9.16 7.53
C ILE A 47 -5.88 7.72 7.05
N VAL A 48 -6.00 7.54 5.74
CA VAL A 48 -6.00 6.23 5.09
C VAL A 48 -4.93 6.24 4.02
N TYR A 49 -4.00 5.28 4.09
CA TYR A 49 -3.12 5.01 2.95
C TYR A 49 -3.81 4.09 1.97
N THR A 50 -3.79 4.49 0.70
CA THR A 50 -4.36 3.72 -0.41
C THR A 50 -3.33 3.57 -1.52
N ASP A 51 -3.64 2.73 -2.53
CA ASP A 51 -2.76 2.53 -3.69
C ASP A 51 -1.37 1.99 -3.30
N ILE A 52 -1.35 1.08 -2.33
CA ILE A 52 -0.12 0.45 -1.84
C ILE A 52 0.48 -0.39 -2.97
N GLN A 53 1.71 -0.06 -3.35
CA GLN A 53 2.47 -0.71 -4.40
C GLN A 53 3.95 -0.76 -4.05
N GLY A 54 4.65 -1.79 -4.52
CA GLY A 54 6.06 -2.00 -4.21
C GLY A 54 6.57 -3.35 -4.71
N MET A 55 7.78 -3.72 -4.29
CA MET A 55 8.35 -5.05 -4.53
C MET A 55 7.96 -6.01 -3.40
#